data_AF-A0A937Y3M5-F1
#
_entry.id   AF-A0A937Y3M5-F1
#
_cell.length_a   1.000
_cell.length_b   1.000
_cell.length_c   1.000
_cell.angle_alpha   90.00
_cell.angle_beta   90.00
_cell.angle_gamma   90.00
#
_symmetry.space_group_name_H-M   'P 1'
#
loop_
_entity.id
_entity.type
_entity.pdbx_description
1 polymer ?
#
loop_
_entity_poly.entity_id
_entity_poly.type
_entity_poly.pdbx_seq_one_letter_code
_entity_poly.pdbx_strand_id
1 'polypeptide(L)'
;MVLFGQPELDRQLERESVRQLRQRITFQYNLTALERHEVDHYILHRLRVAGYRGSRLFTKPATRLLHRYSGGVPRLVNILAHKAMLLAYGDGAQQVLPRHVRRAAADTPATRAHRPWWWLGFAMVVLSASGVGLALLA
;
A
#
# COMPACT_ATOMS: atom_id res chain seq x y z
N MET A 1 -16.80 23.54 11.93
CA MET A 1 -16.17 22.54 12.82
C MET A 1 -15.99 21.26 12.02
N VAL A 2 -14.82 20.63 12.08
CA VAL A 2 -14.57 19.35 11.40
C VAL A 2 -14.25 18.32 12.49
N LEU A 3 -14.97 17.21 12.48
CA LEU A 3 -14.79 16.12 13.43
C LEU A 3 -14.09 14.96 12.71
N PHE A 4 -13.02 14.44 13.30
CA PHE A 4 -12.30 13.26 12.81
C PHE A 4 -12.32 12.21 13.90
N GLY A 5 -12.49 10.95 13.52
CA GLY A 5 -12.48 9.84 14.46
C GLY A 5 -12.15 8.52 13.81
N GLN A 6 -12.02 7.52 14.67
CA GLN A 6 -11.93 6.12 14.27
C GLN A 6 -13.35 5.56 14.06
N PRO A 7 -13.53 4.38 13.44
CA PRO A 7 -14.85 3.76 13.25
C PRO A 7 -15.65 3.56 14.56
N GLU A 8 -14.98 3.53 15.70
CA GLU A 8 -15.59 3.53 17.04
C GLU A 8 -16.40 4.80 17.31
N LEU A 9 -16.01 5.94 16.72
CA LEU A 9 -16.71 7.21 16.87
C LEU A 9 -18.11 7.14 16.25
N ASP A 10 -18.26 6.48 15.10
CA ASP A 10 -19.57 6.31 14.46
C ASP A 10 -20.55 5.60 15.40
N ARG A 11 -20.09 4.53 16.06
CA ARG A 11 -20.86 3.80 17.09
C ARG A 11 -21.19 4.65 18.31
N GLN A 12 -20.32 5.60 18.68
CA GLN A 12 -20.59 6.51 19.80
C GLN A 12 -21.59 7.61 19.43
N LEU A 13 -21.56 8.11 18.19
CA LEU A 13 -22.48 9.12 17.68
C LEU A 13 -23.92 8.61 17.58
N GLU A 14 -24.09 7.29 17.44
CA GLU A 14 -25.40 6.63 17.43
C GLU A 14 -26.09 6.59 18.81
N ARG A 15 -25.37 6.87 19.90
CA ARG A 15 -25.95 6.86 21.26
C ARG A 15 -26.90 8.02 21.46
N GLU A 16 -28.00 7.77 22.18
CA GLU A 16 -29.04 8.77 22.42
C GLU A 16 -28.53 10.01 23.17
N SER A 17 -27.55 9.83 24.06
CA SER A 17 -26.88 10.93 24.79
C SER A 17 -26.12 11.91 23.88
N VAL A 18 -25.79 11.52 22.65
CA VAL A 18 -25.01 12.33 21.68
C VAL A 18 -25.88 12.82 20.51
N ARG A 19 -27.20 12.58 20.56
CA ARG A 19 -28.15 12.87 19.47
C ARG A 19 -28.10 14.32 18.98
N GLN A 20 -27.98 15.28 19.90
CA GLN A 20 -27.94 16.71 19.56
C GLN A 20 -26.73 17.09 18.70
N LEU A 21 -25.57 16.45 18.95
CA LEU A 21 -24.38 16.69 18.16
C LEU A 21 -24.51 16.04 16.78
N ARG A 22 -25.01 14.80 16.72
CA ARG A 22 -25.24 14.08 15.46
C ARG A 22 -26.16 14.85 14.51
N GLN A 23 -27.21 15.48 15.04
CA GLN A 23 -28.14 16.31 14.24
C GLN A 23 -27.49 17.54 13.61
N ARG A 24 -26.32 17.97 14.09
CA ARG A 24 -25.56 19.11 13.53
C ARG A 24 -24.51 18.69 12.51
N ILE A 25 -24.36 17.40 12.21
CA ILE A 25 -23.42 16.89 11.20
C ILE A 25 -24.10 16.98 9.84
N THR A 26 -23.71 17.98 9.03
CA THR A 26 -24.26 18.20 7.68
C THR A 26 -23.59 17.33 6.62
N PHE A 27 -22.34 16.91 6.84
CA PHE A 27 -21.56 16.10 5.91
C PHE A 27 -20.72 15.10 6.68
N GLN A 28 -20.80 13.83 6.29
CA GLN A 28 -19.99 12.74 6.81
C GLN A 28 -19.32 12.04 5.64
N TYR A 29 -18.02 11.77 5.78
CA TYR A 29 -17.27 11.08 4.75
C TYR A 29 -16.28 10.11 5.38
N ASN A 30 -16.24 8.89 4.85
CA ASN A 30 -15.30 7.85 5.25
C ASN A 30 -14.12 7.85 4.29
N LEU A 31 -12.93 8.21 4.80
CA LEU A 31 -11.71 8.19 4.00
C LEU A 31 -11.31 6.75 3.68
N THR A 32 -11.37 6.38 2.41
CA THR A 32 -10.90 5.10 1.89
C THR A 32 -9.42 5.15 1.53
N ALA A 33 -8.83 3.97 1.29
CA ALA A 33 -7.48 3.89 0.76
C ALA A 33 -7.43 4.42 -0.67
N LEU A 34 -6.28 4.99 -1.06
CA LEU A 34 -6.05 5.54 -2.39
C LEU A 34 -6.07 4.44 -3.45
N GLU A 35 -6.74 4.69 -4.56
CA GLU A 35 -6.63 3.86 -5.74
C GLU A 35 -5.24 3.97 -6.38
N ARG A 36 -4.94 3.04 -7.28
CA ARG A 36 -3.66 2.98 -7.97
C ARG A 36 -3.28 4.29 -8.68
N HIS A 37 -4.25 4.92 -9.34
CA HIS A 37 -4.00 6.16 -10.07
C HIS A 37 -3.80 7.34 -9.10
N GLU A 38 -4.54 7.35 -7.99
CA GLU A 38 -4.41 8.35 -6.93
C GLU A 38 -3.07 8.27 -6.21
N VAL A 39 -2.49 7.08 -6.00
CA VAL A 39 -1.14 6.93 -5.41
C VAL A 39 -0.08 7.65 -6.23
N ASP A 40 -0.18 7.61 -7.57
CA ASP A 40 0.74 8.29 -8.46
C ASP A 40 0.64 9.82 -8.32
N HIS A 41 -0.58 10.35 -8.31
CA HIS A 41 -0.86 11.77 -8.09
C HIS A 41 -0.46 12.22 -6.68
N TYR A 42 -0.72 11.39 -5.67
CA TYR A 42 -0.40 11.64 -4.28
C TYR A 42 1.10 11.82 -4.07
N ILE A 43 1.92 10.90 -4.58
CA ILE A 43 3.39 11.00 -4.49
C ILE A 43 3.88 12.26 -5.23
N LEU A 44 3.38 12.50 -6.45
CA LEU A 44 3.77 13.67 -7.22
C LEU A 44 3.43 14.98 -6.50
N HIS A 45 2.23 15.08 -5.92
CA HIS A 45 1.81 16.22 -5.14
C HIS A 45 2.70 16.41 -3.91
N ARG A 46 2.98 15.34 -3.15
CA ARG A 46 3.85 15.37 -1.97
C ARG A 46 5.27 15.84 -2.31
N LEU A 47 5.82 15.38 -3.43
CA LEU A 47 7.14 15.82 -3.91
C LEU A 47 7.13 17.31 -4.26
N ARG A 48 6.09 17.80 -4.93
CA ARG A 48 5.95 19.24 -5.24
C ARG A 48 5.86 20.09 -3.98
N VAL A 49 5.10 19.65 -2.97
CA VAL A 49 5.00 20.32 -1.66
C VAL A 49 6.35 20.35 -0.97
N ALA A 50 7.16 19.29 -1.11
CA ALA A 50 8.54 19.25 -0.62
C ALA A 50 9.53 20.10 -1.45
N GLY A 51 9.07 20.83 -2.47
CA GLY A 51 9.89 21.71 -3.31
C GLY A 51 10.53 21.02 -4.52
N TYR A 52 10.28 19.73 -4.75
CA TYR A 52 10.82 19.02 -5.90
C TYR A 52 10.09 19.42 -7.19
N ARG A 53 10.83 20.01 -8.13
CA ARG A 53 10.34 20.45 -9.46
C ARG A 53 10.97 19.70 -10.63
N GLY A 54 11.70 18.63 -10.35
CA GLY A 54 12.36 17.81 -11.36
C GLY A 54 11.40 16.97 -12.20
N SER A 55 12.00 16.15 -13.07
CA SER A 55 11.28 15.13 -13.82
C SER A 55 10.68 14.07 -12.89
N ARG A 56 9.91 13.14 -13.42
CA ARG A 56 9.20 12.16 -12.59
C ARG A 56 10.20 11.28 -11.80
N LEU A 57 10.31 11.51 -10.49
CA LEU A 57 11.24 10.79 -9.61
C LEU A 57 10.91 9.30 -9.45
N PHE A 58 9.63 8.93 -9.48
CA PHE A 58 9.18 7.53 -9.38
C PHE A 58 8.71 7.01 -10.74
N THR A 59 9.30 5.92 -11.21
CA THR A 59 8.84 5.27 -12.44
C THR A 59 7.40 4.74 -12.30
N LYS A 60 6.63 4.69 -13.39
CA LYS A 60 5.26 4.12 -13.39
C LYS A 60 5.17 2.71 -12.79
N PRO A 61 6.15 1.80 -13.01
CA PRO A 61 6.12 0.49 -12.36
C PRO A 61 6.46 0.56 -10.86
N ALA A 62 7.27 1.53 -10.41
CA ALA A 62 7.52 1.75 -8.98
C ALA A 62 6.26 2.25 -8.25
N THR A 63 5.52 3.21 -8.81
CA THR A 63 4.26 3.68 -8.19
C THR A 63 3.18 2.60 -8.17
N ARG A 64 3.14 1.72 -9.18
CA ARG A 64 2.30 0.51 -9.15
C ARG A 64 2.64 -0.41 -7.98
N LEU A 65 3.92 -0.62 -7.69
CA LEU A 65 4.35 -1.43 -6.55
C LEU A 65 4.08 -0.75 -5.22
N LEU A 66 4.23 0.58 -5.13
CA LEU A 66 3.85 1.34 -3.93
C LEU A 66 2.38 1.09 -3.59
N HIS A 67 1.47 1.22 -4.56
CA HIS A 67 0.05 0.90 -4.35
C HIS A 67 -0.14 -0.56 -3.90
N ARG A 68 0.50 -1.52 -4.58
CA ARG A 68 0.36 -2.96 -4.25
C ARG A 68 0.78 -3.29 -2.82
N TYR A 69 1.93 -2.78 -2.36
CA TYR A 69 2.46 -3.12 -1.03
C TYR A 69 1.82 -2.30 0.11
N SER A 70 1.38 -1.08 -0.17
CA SER A 70 0.68 -0.22 0.80
C SER A 70 -0.82 -0.51 0.90
N GLY A 71 -1.40 -1.17 -0.10
CA GLY A 71 -2.86 -1.27 -0.25
C GLY A 71 -3.54 0.09 -0.42
N GLY A 72 -2.83 1.11 -0.90
CA GLY A 72 -3.36 2.47 -1.06
C GLY A 72 -3.37 3.31 0.22
N VAL A 73 -2.98 2.75 1.37
CA VAL A 73 -2.99 3.48 2.65
C VAL A 73 -1.93 4.59 2.63
N PRO A 74 -2.29 5.88 2.72
CA PRO A 74 -1.34 6.99 2.55
C PRO A 74 -0.12 6.92 3.48
N ARG A 75 -0.32 6.50 4.74
CA ARG A 75 0.77 6.31 5.71
C ARG A 75 1.78 5.27 5.23
N LEU A 76 1.32 4.12 4.73
CA LEU A 76 2.19 3.06 4.21
C LEU A 76 2.85 3.47 2.89
N VAL A 77 2.12 4.17 2.01
CA VAL A 77 2.69 4.76 0.78
C VAL A 77 3.89 5.64 1.12
N ASN A 78 3.78 6.52 2.11
CA ASN A 78 4.86 7.41 2.54
C ASN A 78 6.07 6.65 3.10
N ILE A 79 5.85 5.66 3.97
CA ILE A 79 6.94 4.85 4.55
C ILE A 79 7.72 4.14 3.44
N LEU A 80 7.02 3.50 2.52
CA LEU A 80 7.65 2.78 1.41
C LEU A 80 8.35 3.73 0.44
N ALA A 81 7.73 4.86 0.11
CA ALA A 81 8.32 5.85 -0.77
C ALA A 81 9.62 6.42 -0.19
N HIS A 82 9.63 6.75 1.11
CA HIS A 82 10.83 7.26 1.79
C HIS A 82 11.97 6.24 1.77
N LYS A 83 11.72 4.99 2.18
CA LYS A 83 12.73 3.92 2.13
C LYS A 83 13.21 3.66 0.71
N ALA A 84 12.31 3.67 -0.27
CA ALA A 84 12.67 3.45 -1.68
C ALA A 84 13.52 4.61 -2.24
N MET A 85 13.31 5.85 -1.79
CA MET A 85 14.17 6.99 -2.13
C MET A 85 15.56 6.85 -1.51
N LEU A 86 15.66 6.44 -0.24
CA LEU A 86 16.96 6.18 0.41
C LEU A 86 17.76 5.09 -0.31
N LEU A 87 17.09 4.00 -0.71
CA LEU A 87 17.71 2.93 -1.47
C LEU A 87 18.13 3.39 -2.88
N ALA A 88 17.30 4.20 -3.56
CA ALA A 88 17.65 4.76 -4.86
C ALA A 88 18.88 5.67 -4.76
N TYR A 89 18.93 6.50 -3.71
CA TYR A 89 20.05 7.38 -3.42
C TYR A 89 21.34 6.57 -3.15
N GLY A 90 21.26 5.52 -2.31
CA GLY A 90 22.39 4.62 -2.05
C GLY A 90 22.89 3.88 -3.29
N ASP A 91 21.98 3.54 -4.22
CA ASP A 91 22.31 2.91 -5.51
C ASP A 91 22.76 3.93 -6.59
N GLY A 92 22.87 5.23 -6.26
CA GLY A 92 23.23 6.30 -7.20
C GLY A 92 22.19 6.57 -8.31
N ALA A 93 20.97 6.07 -8.15
CA ALA A 93 19.93 6.12 -9.16
C ALA A 93 19.20 7.47 -9.18
N GLN A 94 19.02 8.04 -10.37
CA GLN A 94 18.28 9.29 -10.57
C GLN A 94 16.75 9.12 -10.45
N GLN A 95 16.26 7.88 -10.52
CA GLN A 95 14.84 7.55 -10.39
C GLN A 95 14.64 6.37 -9.44
N VAL A 96 13.52 6.40 -8.73
CA VAL A 96 13.05 5.26 -7.94
C VAL A 96 12.49 4.18 -8.88
N LEU A 97 13.20 3.06 -8.90
CA LEU A 97 12.90 1.89 -9.69
C LEU A 97 12.09 0.86 -8.88
N PRO A 98 11.43 -0.11 -9.56
CA PRO A 98 10.69 -1.18 -8.90
C PRO A 98 11.49 -1.95 -7.86
N ARG A 99 12.79 -2.16 -8.13
CA ARG A 99 13.70 -2.87 -7.22
C ARG A 99 13.85 -2.16 -5.86
N HIS A 100 13.90 -0.83 -5.84
CA HIS A 100 14.00 -0.07 -4.59
C HIS A 100 12.71 -0.19 -3.77
N VAL A 101 11.54 -0.20 -4.43
CA VAL A 101 10.25 -0.41 -3.76
C VAL A 101 10.11 -1.83 -3.21
N ARG A 102 10.57 -2.86 -3.94
CA ARG A 102 10.56 -4.25 -3.43
C ARG A 102 11.45 -4.40 -2.20
N ARG A 103 12.66 -3.84 -2.23
CA ARG A 103 13.59 -3.84 -1.08
C ARG A 103 12.99 -3.09 0.12
N ALA A 104 12.39 -1.91 -0.11
CA ALA A 104 11.69 -1.15 0.93
C ALA A 104 10.51 -1.92 1.54
N ALA A 105 9.74 -2.65 0.72
CA ALA A 105 8.62 -3.46 1.19
C ALA A 105 9.08 -4.68 1.98
N ALA A 106 10.14 -5.36 1.55
CA ALA A 106 10.73 -6.49 2.28
C ALA A 106 11.18 -6.09 3.70
N ASP A 107 11.69 -4.86 3.85
CA ASP A 107 12.11 -4.28 5.13
C ASP A 107 10.94 -3.66 5.94
N THR A 108 9.69 -3.81 5.49
CA THR A 108 8.53 -3.19 6.14
C THR A 108 7.47 -4.26 6.48
N PRO A 109 7.44 -4.74 7.74
CA PRO A 109 6.54 -5.81 8.19
C PRO A 109 5.05 -5.47 8.00
N ALA A 110 4.70 -4.19 8.05
CA ALA A 110 3.33 -3.71 7.90
C ALA A 110 2.81 -3.72 6.45
N THR A 111 3.59 -4.19 5.47
CA THR A 111 3.11 -4.33 4.09
C THR A 111 2.26 -5.58 3.92
N ARG A 112 1.16 -5.47 3.16
CA ARG A 112 0.46 -6.67 2.71
C ARG A 112 1.35 -7.35 1.68
N ALA A 113 2.09 -8.38 2.10
CA ALA A 113 2.60 -9.36 1.16
C ALA A 113 1.38 -10.02 0.52
N HIS A 114 0.95 -9.50 -0.63
CA HIS A 114 -0.06 -10.13 -1.47
C HIS A 114 0.56 -11.45 -1.96
N ARG A 115 0.48 -12.49 -1.11
CA ARG A 115 0.84 -13.86 -1.43
C ARG A 115 -0.29 -14.35 -2.31
N PRO A 116 -0.07 -14.46 -3.62
CA PRO A 116 -1.18 -14.61 -4.52
C PRO A 116 -1.61 -16.08 -4.51
N TRP A 117 -2.92 -16.36 -4.51
CA TRP A 117 -3.48 -17.69 -4.27
C TRP A 117 -2.97 -18.78 -5.25
N TRP A 118 -2.70 -18.43 -6.52
CA TRP A 118 -2.03 -19.31 -7.50
C TRP A 118 -0.69 -19.94 -7.06
N TRP A 119 0.06 -19.35 -6.10
CA TRP A 119 1.27 -19.98 -5.55
C TRP A 119 0.96 -21.21 -4.66
N LEU A 120 -0.21 -21.27 -4.02
CA LEU A 120 -0.67 -22.48 -3.31
C LEU A 120 -1.04 -23.58 -4.30
N GLY A 121 -1.62 -23.22 -5.45
CA GLY A 121 -1.91 -24.16 -6.54
C GLY A 121 -0.64 -24.80 -7.13
N PHE A 122 0.41 -23.99 -7.35
CA PHE A 122 1.69 -24.49 -7.89
C PHE A 122 2.44 -25.39 -6.89
N ALA A 123 2.37 -25.09 -5.58
CA ALA A 123 2.98 -25.92 -4.53
C ALA A 123 2.33 -27.32 -4.44
N MET A 124 1.00 -27.44 -4.63
CA MET A 124 0.33 -28.74 -4.68
C MET A 124 0.69 -29.56 -5.92
N VAL A 125 0.86 -28.92 -7.09
CA VAL A 125 1.21 -29.62 -8.34
C VAL A 125 2.64 -30.18 -8.31
N VAL A 126 3.58 -29.48 -7.66
CA VAL A 126 4.97 -29.97 -7.51
C VAL A 126 5.06 -31.13 -6.50
N LEU A 127 4.22 -31.13 -5.46
CA LEU A 127 4.16 -32.23 -4.49
C LEU A 127 3.57 -33.52 -5.09
N SER A 128 2.59 -33.42 -6.00
CA SER A 128 2.02 -34.61 -6.66
C SER A 128 2.93 -35.19 -7.75
N ALA A 129 3.69 -34.35 -8.47
CA ALA A 129 4.64 -34.83 -9.49
C ALA A 129 5.80 -35.65 -8.90
N SER A 130 6.21 -35.34 -7.66
CA SER A 130 7.27 -36.07 -6.94
C SER A 130 6.84 -37.47 -6.47
N GLY A 131 5.54 -37.69 -6.25
CA GLY A 131 5.00 -38.97 -5.78
C GLY A 131 4.84 -40.02 -6.88
N VAL A 132 4.53 -39.60 -8.10
CA VAL A 132 4.29 -40.53 -9.23
C VAL A 132 5.58 -41.14 -9.78
N GLY A 133 6.71 -40.43 -9.69
CA GLY A 133 8.00 -40.94 -10.16
C GLY A 133 8.57 -42.09 -9.31
N LEU A 134 8.23 -42.15 -8.02
CA LEU A 134 8.69 -43.20 -7.09
C LEU A 134 7.84 -44.48 -7.15
N ALA A 135 6.60 -44.41 -7.66
CA ALA A 135 5.71 -45.57 -7.79
C ALA A 135 5.88 -46.35 -9.10
N LEU A 136 6.61 -45.81 -10.08
CA LEU A 136 6.90 -46.48 -11.37
C LEU A 136 8.25 -47.21 -11.39
N LEU A 137 8.99 -47.19 -10.28
CA LEU A 137 10.32 -47.82 -10.12
C LEU A 137 10.36 -48.89 -9.01
N ALA A 138 9.22 -49.29 -8.46
CA ALA A 138 9.06 -50.39 -7.50
C ALA A 138 8.06 -51.42 -8.03
#